data_AF-A0A8J8DL30-F1
#
_entry.id   AF-A0A8J8DL30-F1
#
_cell.length_a   1.000
_cell.length_b   1.000
_cell.length_c   1.000
_cell.angle_alpha   90.00
_cell.angle_beta   90.00
_cell.angle_gamma   90.00
#
_symmetry.space_group_name_H-M   'P 1'
#
loop_
_entity.id
_entity.type
_entity.pdbx_description
1 polymer ?
#
loop_
_entity_poly.entity_id
_entity_poly.type
_entity_poly.pdbx_seq_one_letter_code
_entity_poly.pdbx_strand_id
1 'polypeptide(L)' 'MAKEKTTLPPTGAGLMRFFDEDTKAIKISPRGAIALVLIFIAIEILLHVFGTQIFG' A
#
# COMPACT_ATOMS: atom_id res chain seq x y z
N MET A 1 -1.99 40.42 -29.62
CA MET A 1 -1.03 39.58 -30.36
C MET A 1 -0.32 38.69 -29.34
N ALA A 2 -0.75 37.42 -29.21
CA ALA A 2 -0.07 36.19 -29.69
C ALA A 2 1.09 35.76 -28.74
N LYS A 3 0.89 34.83 -27.78
CA LYS A 3 0.87 33.34 -27.83
C LYS A 3 2.26 32.72 -28.12
N GLU A 4 2.61 31.70 -27.31
CA GLU A 4 3.69 30.69 -27.46
C GLU A 4 5.06 31.01 -26.85
N LYS A 5 5.80 30.09 -26.21
CA LYS A 5 5.64 28.65 -25.95
C LYS A 5 6.64 28.31 -24.84
N THR A 6 6.19 27.82 -23.68
CA THR A 6 7.08 27.01 -22.85
C THR A 6 7.16 25.66 -23.57
N THR A 7 8.28 25.38 -24.23
CA THR A 7 8.49 24.15 -24.98
C THR A 7 8.69 23.01 -23.99
N LEU A 8 7.59 22.32 -23.67
CA LEU A 8 7.67 20.96 -23.16
C LEU A 8 8.33 20.09 -24.24
N PRO A 9 9.24 19.17 -23.88
CA PRO A 9 9.89 18.30 -24.86
C PRO A 9 8.83 17.47 -25.59
N PRO A 10 8.78 17.50 -26.93
CA PRO A 10 7.86 16.70 -27.70
C PRO A 10 8.43 15.29 -27.81
N THR A 11 8.24 14.48 -26.77
CA THR A 11 8.40 13.03 -26.89
C THR A 11 7.16 12.35 -26.35
N GLY A 12 6.17 12.23 -27.23
CA GLY A 12 5.09 11.27 -27.12
C GLY A 12 5.65 9.87 -27.32
N ALA A 13 6.18 9.28 -26.26
CA ALA A 13 6.15 7.85 -26.07
C ALA A 13 5.37 7.65 -24.78
N GLY A 14 4.24 6.96 -24.83
CA GLY A 14 3.40 6.58 -23.69
C GLY A 14 4.10 5.60 -22.75
N LEU A 15 5.31 5.95 -22.31
CA LEU A 15 6.20 5.21 -21.42
C LEU A 15 6.42 5.97 -20.11
N MET A 16 6.10 7.26 -20.05
CA MET A 16 5.81 7.92 -18.78
C MET A 16 4.39 7.55 -18.36
N ARG A 17 4.17 6.27 -18.05
CA ARG A 17 3.25 5.97 -16.96
C ARG A 17 4.04 6.33 -15.69
N PHE A 18 4.29 7.63 -15.51
CA PHE A 18 4.41 8.22 -14.18
C PHE A 18 3.02 8.02 -13.60
N PHE A 19 2.79 6.78 -13.18
CA PHE A 19 1.78 6.53 -12.21
C PHE A 19 2.21 7.35 -11.02
N ASP A 20 1.33 8.21 -10.57
CA ASP A 20 1.40 8.78 -9.24
C ASP A 20 1.46 7.61 -8.22
N GLU A 21 2.64 7.05 -8.02
CA GLU A 21 3.04 6.43 -6.75
C GLU A 21 3.02 7.48 -5.61
N ASP A 22 2.76 8.74 -5.96
CA ASP A 22 2.39 9.90 -5.15
C ASP A 22 0.90 9.93 -4.75
N THR A 23 0.18 8.82 -4.87
CA THR A 23 -1.06 8.67 -4.12
C THR A 23 -0.75 8.66 -2.63
N LYS A 24 -1.42 9.50 -1.84
CA LYS A 24 -1.31 9.54 -0.37
C LYS A 24 -1.90 8.26 0.24
N ALA A 25 -1.21 7.15 0.05
CA ALA A 25 -1.59 5.85 0.56
C ALA A 25 -0.59 5.42 1.64
N ILE A 26 -1.10 4.71 2.64
CA ILE A 26 -0.26 4.10 3.67
C ILE A 26 0.49 2.95 2.99
N LYS A 27 1.80 3.14 2.74
CA LYS A 27 2.67 2.12 2.16
C LYS A 27 3.10 1.15 3.25
N ILE A 28 2.68 -0.12 3.12
CA ILE A 28 3.10 -1.20 4.02
C ILE A 28 4.23 -1.97 3.35
N SER A 29 5.36 -2.12 4.05
CA SER A 29 6.45 -2.97 3.55
C SER A 29 6.02 -4.44 3.53
N PRO A 30 6.53 -5.27 2.61
CA PRO A 30 6.20 -6.70 2.57
C PRO A 30 6.44 -7.41 3.92
N ARG A 31 7.49 -7.01 4.65
CA ARG A 31 7.77 -7.51 6.00
C ARG A 31 6.67 -7.13 7.00
N GLY A 32 6.13 -5.91 6.90
CA GLY A 32 5.02 -5.45 7.74
C GLY A 32 3.74 -6.23 7.48
N ALA A 33 3.43 -6.54 6.22
CA ALA A 33 2.29 -7.37 5.86
C ALA A 33 2.41 -8.79 6.45
N ILE A 34 3.58 -9.41 6.33
CA ILE A 34 3.86 -10.74 6.92
C ILE A 34 3.69 -10.69 8.44
N ALA A 35 4.26 -9.70 9.11
CA ALA A 35 4.16 -9.55 10.56
C ALA A 35 2.70 -9.41 11.03
N LEU A 36 1.87 -8.64 10.30
CA LEU A 36 0.46 -8.46 10.62
C LEU A 36 -0.30 -9.80 10.55
N VAL A 37 -0.05 -10.58 9.51
CA VAL A 37 -0.66 -11.92 9.35
C VAL A 37 -0.23 -12.86 10.48
N LEU A 38 1.06 -12.87 10.85
CA LEU A 38 1.55 -13.71 11.94
C LEU A 38 0.92 -13.34 13.29
N ILE A 39 0.75 -12.05 13.56
CA ILE A 39 0.07 -11.57 14.77
C ILE A 39 -1.38 -12.04 14.78
N PHE A 40 -2.09 -11.91 13.66
CA PHE A 40 -3.47 -12.35 13.54
C PHE A 40 -3.62 -13.85 13.83
N ILE A 41 -2.77 -14.68 13.24
CA ILE A 41 -2.74 -16.14 13.49
C ILE A 41 -2.46 -16.44 14.96
N ALA A 42 -1.50 -15.74 15.58
CA ALA A 42 -1.17 -15.94 16.99
C ALA A 42 -2.36 -15.62 17.91
N ILE A 43 -3.11 -14.57 17.60
CA ILE A 43 -4.34 -14.20 18.32
C ILE A 43 -5.39 -15.30 18.17
N GLU A 44 -5.63 -15.81 16.95
CA GLU A 44 -6.59 -16.89 16.75
C GLU A 44 -6.24 -18.15 17.53
N ILE A 45 -4.96 -18.53 17.54
CA ILE A 45 -4.49 -19.68 18.33
C ILE A 45 -4.74 -19.43 19.81
N LEU A 46 -4.41 -18.24 20.31
CA LEU A 46 -4.62 -17.89 21.72
C LEU A 46 -6.10 -17.95 22.09
N LEU A 47 -6.97 -17.39 21.26
CA LEU A 47 -8.42 -17.45 21.48
C LEU A 47 -8.97 -18.86 21.35
N HIS A 48 -8.43 -19.69 20.45
CA HIS A 48 -8.92 -21.06 20.30
C HIS A 48 -8.55 -21.93 21.52
N VAL A 49 -7.35 -21.73 22.07
CA VAL A 49 -6.88 -22.49 23.24
C VAL A 49 -7.48 -21.97 24.54
N PHE A 50 -7.54 -20.65 24.72
CA PHE A 50 -7.92 -20.04 26.00
C PHE A 50 -9.30 -19.39 25.98
N GLY A 51 -9.95 -19.26 24.82
CA GLY A 51 -11.23 -18.55 24.68
C GLY A 51 -12.33 -19.16 25.54
N THR A 52 -12.38 -20.48 25.67
CA THR A 52 -13.36 -21.14 26.55
C THR A 52 -13.10 -20.85 28.03
N GLN A 53 -11.87 -20.55 28.44
CA GLN A 53 -11.56 -20.20 29.84
C GLN A 53 -11.81 -18.72 30.15
N ILE A 54 -11.75 -17.86 29.13
CA ILE A 54 -11.92 -16.40 29.28
C ILE A 54 -13.39 -16.00 29.12
N PHE A 55 -14.12 -16.68 28.23
CA PHE A 55 -15.50 -16.33 27.85
C PHE A 55 -16.54 -17.40 28.18
N GLY A 56 -16.13 -18.55 28.73
CA GLY A 56 -17.01 -19.65 29.15
C GLY A 56 -17.25 -19.68 30.66
#